data_AF-A0A3P7LV48-F1
#
_entry.id   AF-A0A3P7LV48-F1
#
_cell.length_a   1.000
_cell.length_b   1.000
_cell.length_c   1.000
_cell.angle_alpha   90.00
_cell.angle_beta   90.00
_cell.angle_gamma   90.00
#
_symmetry.space_group_name_H-M   'P 1'
#
loop_
_entity.id
_entity.type
_entity.pdbx_description
1 polymer ?
#
loop_
_entity_poly.entity_id
_entity_poly.type
_entity_poly.pdbx_seq_one_letter_code
_entity_poly.pdbx_strand_id
1 'polypeptide(L)'
;MFNCHRQTTERQFCNAKINECEDSEAFNSKCAVGSWEAWSECSVTCGHGTRTRTRAFLNPNQDESECNVDLIRKDICVGESGDDCSVTPDPLCKTTSWSEWSPCSASCDDGVRVRTRLFFFAEHEQRCSHIALQEKDNCILQSCRRFLEQNSEEICQEPKEEGQCGGTFPRYWFNHEKQKCERFTYTGCKGNRNQFETEDECKRVCVPGYEIEKSSIPNHQLIDEFGPAEVNDGGDPVPCEMNEWSPWTHCSVTCGRGKKTRTRQIKVTISTILDYRKA
;
A
#
# COMPACT_ATOMS: atom_id res chain seq x y z
N MET A 1 -24.33 11.12 18.16
CA MET A 1 -23.05 11.05 17.37
C MET A 1 -21.90 11.61 18.24
N PHE A 2 -21.08 10.75 18.85
CA PHE A 2 -19.96 11.21 19.69
C PHE A 2 -18.78 11.67 18.83
N ASN A 3 -18.70 12.97 18.55
CA ASN A 3 -17.63 13.62 17.77
C ASN A 3 -16.31 13.76 18.55
N CYS A 4 -15.68 12.65 18.96
CA CYS A 4 -14.30 12.69 19.45
C CYS A 4 -13.43 11.64 18.74
N HIS A 5 -13.09 11.91 17.48
CA HIS A 5 -12.04 11.17 16.77
C HIS A 5 -10.68 11.64 17.29
N ARG A 6 -10.26 11.18 18.47
CA ARG A 6 -8.99 11.64 19.09
C ARG A 6 -8.04 10.52 19.39
N GLN A 7 -6.86 10.64 18.80
CA GLN A 7 -5.71 9.76 18.96
C GLN A 7 -5.22 9.76 20.43
N THR A 8 -5.32 8.61 21.09
CA THR A 8 -4.84 8.34 22.47
C THR A 8 -3.46 7.70 22.51
N THR A 9 -2.98 7.22 21.37
CA THR A 9 -1.68 6.56 21.21
C THR A 9 -0.98 7.11 19.99
N GLU A 10 0.24 7.58 20.15
CA GLU A 10 1.07 8.12 19.07
C GLU A 10 2.34 7.29 18.94
N ARG A 11 2.71 6.97 17.70
CA ARG A 11 3.87 6.13 17.37
C ARG A 11 4.75 6.85 16.36
N GLN A 12 6.05 6.81 16.59
CA GLN A 12 7.05 7.38 15.69
C GLN A 12 8.14 6.35 15.38
N PHE A 13 8.65 6.35 14.16
CA PHE A 13 9.83 5.58 13.80
C PHE A 13 11.06 6.06 14.58
N CYS A 14 11.92 5.14 14.95
CA CYS A 14 13.23 5.39 15.53
C CYS A 14 14.24 4.46 14.87
N ASN A 15 15.47 4.94 14.71
CA ASN A 15 16.59 4.04 14.44
C ASN A 15 17.10 3.53 15.78
N ALA A 16 17.30 2.23 15.88
CA ALA A 16 17.98 1.64 17.01
C ALA A 16 19.47 2.00 16.96
N LYS A 17 20.19 1.72 18.06
CA LYS A 17 21.60 2.08 18.17
C LYS A 17 22.49 1.35 17.16
N ILE A 18 22.06 0.18 16.70
CA ILE A 18 22.71 -0.61 15.65
C ILE A 18 21.88 -0.42 14.37
N ASN A 19 22.51 -0.13 13.23
CA ASN A 19 21.78 0.26 12.01
C ASN A 19 21.28 -0.92 11.16
N GLU A 20 21.88 -2.10 11.26
CA GLU A 20 21.58 -3.28 10.44
C GLU A 20 21.49 -4.55 11.30
N CYS A 21 20.58 -5.46 10.95
CA CYS A 21 20.35 -6.72 11.65
C CYS A 21 20.78 -7.90 10.75
N GLU A 22 21.31 -8.96 11.36
CA GLU A 22 22.03 -10.05 10.67
C GLU A 22 21.12 -10.97 9.82
N ASP A 23 19.80 -10.96 10.05
CA ASP A 23 18.85 -11.94 9.47
C ASP A 23 17.77 -11.33 8.55
N SER A 24 18.06 -10.30 7.75
CA SER A 24 17.05 -9.80 6.79
C SER A 24 16.95 -10.72 5.56
N GLU A 25 15.88 -11.50 5.50
CA GLU A 25 15.50 -12.42 4.42
C GLU A 25 15.33 -11.73 3.05
N ALA A 26 16.42 -11.60 2.29
CA ALA A 26 16.38 -11.32 0.86
C ALA A 26 16.79 -12.59 0.09
N PHE A 27 15.77 -13.28 -0.45
CA PHE A 27 15.75 -14.03 -1.71
C PHE A 27 17.10 -14.56 -2.26
N ASN A 28 17.24 -15.90 -2.24
CA ASN A 28 18.22 -16.72 -2.97
C ASN A 28 19.52 -16.00 -3.41
N SER A 29 20.54 -16.05 -2.56
CA SER A 29 21.86 -15.42 -2.73
C SER A 29 22.61 -15.76 -4.03
N LYS A 30 22.13 -16.74 -4.81
CA LYS A 30 22.70 -17.10 -6.11
C LYS A 30 22.23 -16.19 -7.25
N CYS A 31 20.95 -15.86 -7.35
CA CYS A 31 20.41 -15.06 -8.47
C CYS A 31 20.18 -13.58 -8.11
N ALA A 32 20.81 -13.10 -7.03
CA ALA A 32 20.64 -11.73 -6.58
C ALA A 32 21.22 -10.75 -7.62
N VAL A 33 20.44 -9.73 -7.99
CA VAL A 33 20.82 -8.69 -8.95
C VAL A 33 20.94 -7.33 -8.28
N GLY A 34 21.81 -6.49 -8.80
CA GLY A 34 21.95 -5.10 -8.39
C GLY A 34 20.80 -4.22 -8.84
N SER A 35 20.82 -2.98 -8.39
CA SER A 35 19.94 -1.93 -8.89
C SER A 35 20.16 -1.70 -10.38
N TRP A 36 19.10 -1.30 -11.08
CA TRP A 36 19.20 -0.86 -12.46
C TRP A 36 20.06 0.39 -12.59
N GLU A 37 20.89 0.43 -13.63
CA GLU A 37 21.56 1.66 -14.06
C GLU A 37 20.55 2.65 -14.66
N ALA A 38 21.00 3.90 -14.84
CA ALA A 38 20.22 4.92 -15.51
C ALA A 38 19.89 4.49 -16.94
N TRP A 39 18.72 4.91 -17.43
CA TRP A 39 18.37 4.73 -18.84
C TRP A 39 19.36 5.45 -19.76
N SER A 40 19.66 4.83 -20.90
CA SER A 40 20.29 5.52 -22.02
C SER A 40 19.42 6.68 -22.50
N GLU A 41 20.05 7.60 -23.24
CA GLU A 41 19.32 8.60 -24.02
C GLU A 41 18.37 7.91 -25.01
N CYS A 42 17.32 8.63 -25.41
CA CYS A 42 16.38 8.12 -26.39
C CYS A 42 17.07 8.01 -27.76
N SER A 43 16.84 6.92 -28.49
CA SER A 43 17.46 6.72 -29.82
C SER A 43 17.07 7.77 -30.86
N VAL A 44 16.09 8.63 -30.56
CA VAL A 44 15.63 9.72 -31.41
C VAL A 44 15.55 11.01 -30.60
N THR A 45 15.76 12.14 -31.27
CA THR A 45 15.54 13.46 -30.69
C THR A 45 14.11 13.95 -30.87
N CYS A 46 13.30 13.28 -31.69
CA CYS A 46 11.89 13.57 -31.93
C CYS A 46 11.11 12.30 -32.28
N GLY A 47 9.84 12.22 -31.87
CA GLY A 47 8.96 11.08 -32.08
C GLY A 47 9.31 9.90 -31.18
N HIS A 48 8.76 8.72 -31.49
CA HIS A 48 9.02 7.50 -30.74
C HIS A 48 10.37 6.88 -31.08
N GLY A 49 11.21 6.68 -30.07
CA GLY A 49 12.45 5.92 -30.14
C GLY A 49 12.48 4.83 -29.08
N THR A 50 13.67 4.30 -28.86
CA THR A 50 13.89 3.29 -27.83
C THR A 50 15.07 3.67 -26.95
N ARG A 51 14.99 3.29 -25.68
CA ARG A 51 16.06 3.44 -24.71
C ARG A 51 16.28 2.13 -23.99
N THR A 52 17.50 1.92 -23.50
CA THR A 52 17.91 0.69 -22.82
C THR A 52 18.55 0.99 -21.49
N ARG A 53 18.40 0.07 -20.54
CA ARG A 53 19.15 0.08 -19.29
C ARG A 53 19.59 -1.32 -18.92
N THR A 54 20.62 -1.39 -18.09
CA THR A 54 21.32 -2.61 -17.72
C THR A 54 21.39 -2.75 -16.20
N ARG A 55 21.46 -3.99 -15.72
CA ARG A 55 21.83 -4.35 -14.35
C ARG A 55 22.63 -5.64 -14.38
N ALA A 56 23.41 -5.90 -13.34
CA ALA A 56 24.24 -7.09 -13.23
C ALA A 56 23.85 -7.94 -12.00
N PHE A 57 24.28 -9.20 -12.00
CA PHE A 57 24.26 -10.02 -10.80
C PHE A 57 25.20 -9.45 -9.74
N LEU A 58 24.78 -9.52 -8.47
CA LEU A 58 25.65 -9.17 -7.34
C LEU A 58 26.77 -10.21 -7.16
N ASN A 59 26.55 -11.45 -7.61
CA ASN A 59 27.56 -12.49 -7.63
C ASN A 59 28.15 -12.63 -9.04
N PRO A 60 29.44 -12.30 -9.26
CA PRO A 60 30.06 -12.30 -10.58
C PRO A 60 30.34 -13.69 -11.17
N ASN A 61 30.26 -14.77 -10.37
CA ASN A 61 30.55 -16.14 -10.80
C ASN A 61 29.30 -16.94 -11.18
N GLN A 62 28.21 -16.26 -11.58
CA GLN A 62 26.94 -16.92 -11.87
C GLN A 62 26.69 -17.13 -13.34
N ASP A 63 26.09 -18.28 -13.65
CA ASP A 63 25.78 -18.71 -15.00
C ASP A 63 24.41 -18.14 -15.39
N GLU A 64 24.37 -17.32 -16.44
CA GLU A 64 23.16 -16.61 -16.92
C GLU A 64 22.01 -17.57 -17.28
N SER A 65 22.31 -18.84 -17.53
CA SER A 65 21.35 -19.86 -17.94
C SER A 65 20.48 -20.43 -16.81
N GLU A 66 20.89 -20.30 -15.55
CA GLU A 66 20.20 -20.90 -14.39
C GLU A 66 19.22 -19.93 -13.71
N CYS A 67 19.32 -18.63 -14.00
CA CYS A 67 18.50 -17.57 -13.40
C CYS A 67 17.58 -16.94 -14.45
N ASN A 68 16.25 -17.09 -14.30
CA ASN A 68 15.27 -16.42 -15.15
C ASN A 68 15.07 -14.95 -14.70
N VAL A 69 16.08 -14.10 -14.96
CA VAL A 69 16.10 -12.70 -14.54
C VAL A 69 16.56 -11.80 -15.69
N ASP A 70 15.78 -10.76 -16.01
CA ASP A 70 16.15 -9.81 -17.06
C ASP A 70 17.32 -8.91 -16.61
N LEU A 71 18.45 -8.97 -17.33
CA LEU A 71 19.61 -8.10 -17.11
C LEU A 71 19.60 -6.84 -17.99
N ILE A 72 18.85 -6.87 -19.09
CA ILE A 72 18.70 -5.76 -20.02
C ILE A 72 17.21 -5.47 -20.16
N ARG A 73 16.85 -4.19 -20.08
CA ARG A 73 15.49 -3.75 -20.34
C ARG A 73 15.48 -2.71 -21.44
N LYS A 74 14.53 -2.87 -22.37
CA LYS A 74 14.26 -1.91 -23.45
C LYS A 74 12.88 -1.30 -23.25
N ASP A 75 12.77 0.01 -23.44
CA ASP A 75 11.52 0.76 -23.29
C ASP A 75 11.34 1.73 -24.46
N ILE A 76 10.08 2.07 -24.75
CA ILE A 76 9.75 3.10 -25.75
C ILE A 76 9.91 4.46 -25.08
N CYS A 77 10.55 5.39 -25.78
CA CYS A 77 10.73 6.76 -25.32
C CYS A 77 10.23 7.73 -26.39
N VAL A 78 9.96 8.97 -25.98
CA VAL A 78 9.69 10.09 -26.88
C VAL A 78 10.90 11.01 -26.84
N GLY A 79 11.39 11.43 -28.00
CA GLY A 79 12.52 12.34 -28.11
C GLY A 79 12.27 13.69 -27.43
N GLU A 80 13.34 14.42 -27.08
CA GLU A 80 13.21 15.71 -26.38
C GLU A 80 12.37 16.76 -27.13
N SER A 81 12.27 16.62 -28.45
CA SER A 81 11.48 17.50 -29.32
C SER A 81 9.99 17.13 -29.35
N GLY A 82 9.54 16.19 -28.51
CA GLY A 82 8.14 15.77 -28.43
C GLY A 82 7.79 14.65 -29.41
N ASP A 83 6.49 14.30 -29.41
CA ASP A 83 5.94 13.17 -30.17
C ASP A 83 5.65 13.52 -31.63
N ASP A 84 5.18 14.76 -31.88
CA ASP A 84 4.94 15.29 -33.21
C ASP A 84 6.11 16.15 -33.69
N CYS A 85 6.87 15.62 -34.65
CA CYS A 85 8.03 16.27 -35.24
C CYS A 85 7.72 17.44 -36.16
N SER A 86 6.44 17.69 -36.41
CA SER A 86 5.97 18.83 -37.21
C SER A 86 5.85 20.10 -36.36
N VAL A 87 5.87 19.97 -35.04
CA VAL A 87 5.72 21.06 -34.08
C VAL A 87 7.06 21.29 -33.40
N THR A 88 7.56 22.52 -33.45
CA THR A 88 8.65 22.95 -32.58
C THR A 88 8.12 23.14 -31.17
N PRO A 89 8.58 22.41 -30.15
CA PRO A 89 8.10 22.57 -28.78
C PRO A 89 8.36 23.97 -28.26
N ASP A 90 7.39 24.55 -27.52
CA ASP A 90 7.61 25.83 -26.84
C ASP A 90 8.79 25.67 -25.86
N PRO A 91 9.92 26.38 -26.05
CA PRO A 91 11.10 26.24 -25.22
C PRO A 91 10.84 26.59 -23.75
N LEU A 92 9.79 27.36 -23.45
CA LEU A 92 9.36 27.71 -22.09
C LEU A 92 8.61 26.57 -21.40
N CYS A 93 8.06 25.63 -22.18
CA CYS A 93 7.31 24.48 -21.68
C CYS A 93 8.15 23.20 -21.64
N LYS A 94 9.49 23.31 -21.68
CA LYS A 94 10.41 22.18 -21.60
C LYS A 94 10.21 21.43 -20.27
N THR A 95 10.03 20.10 -20.36
CA THR A 95 9.92 19.22 -19.19
C THR A 95 11.17 18.40 -18.98
N THR A 96 11.42 17.96 -17.75
CA THR A 96 12.40 16.90 -17.45
C THR A 96 12.00 15.59 -18.14
N SER A 97 12.94 14.65 -18.18
CA SER A 97 12.61 13.24 -18.44
C SER A 97 11.58 12.75 -17.44
N TRP A 98 10.75 11.81 -17.87
CA TRP A 98 9.85 11.07 -16.99
C TRP A 98 10.65 10.35 -15.89
N SER A 99 10.08 10.34 -14.68
CA SER A 99 10.53 9.46 -13.61
C SER A 99 10.37 8.00 -13.99
N GLU A 100 11.00 7.13 -13.20
CA GLU A 100 10.65 5.71 -13.20
C GLU A 100 9.16 5.52 -12.89
N TRP A 101 8.58 4.48 -13.46
CA TRP A 101 7.26 4.00 -13.06
C TRP A 101 7.30 3.55 -11.59
N SER A 102 6.26 3.91 -10.85
CA SER A 102 6.01 3.34 -9.54
C SER A 102 5.87 1.81 -9.64
N PRO A 103 6.06 1.09 -8.53
CA PRO A 103 5.52 -0.26 -8.39
C PRO A 103 4.03 -0.28 -8.74
N CYS A 104 3.53 -1.45 -9.16
CA CYS A 104 2.10 -1.65 -9.37
C CYS A 104 1.34 -1.38 -8.08
N SER A 105 0.19 -0.70 -8.14
CA SER A 105 -0.62 -0.39 -6.97
C SER A 105 -1.19 -1.64 -6.30
N ALA A 106 -1.27 -2.75 -7.03
CA ALA A 106 -1.67 -4.06 -6.55
C ALA A 106 -0.45 -5.00 -6.50
N SER A 107 -0.47 -5.97 -5.58
CA SER A 107 0.57 -7.01 -5.48
C SER A 107 0.22 -8.30 -6.25
N CYS A 108 -0.98 -8.38 -6.81
CA CYS A 108 -1.51 -9.44 -7.66
C CYS A 108 -2.68 -8.90 -8.49
N ASP A 109 -3.12 -9.64 -9.50
CA ASP A 109 -4.19 -9.25 -10.43
C ASP A 109 -3.96 -7.86 -11.07
N ASP A 110 -5.03 -7.13 -11.39
CA ASP A 110 -4.98 -5.82 -12.05
C ASP A 110 -4.64 -4.69 -11.06
N GLY A 111 -3.74 -3.80 -11.48
CA GLY A 111 -3.39 -2.59 -10.75
C GLY A 111 -3.00 -1.45 -11.68
N VAL A 112 -2.55 -0.34 -11.09
CA VAL A 112 -2.10 0.86 -11.81
C VAL A 112 -0.73 1.26 -11.31
N ARG A 113 0.14 1.67 -12.23
CA ARG A 113 1.42 2.30 -11.93
C ARG A 113 1.43 3.74 -12.44
N VAL A 114 2.24 4.58 -11.81
CA VAL A 114 2.28 6.03 -12.06
C VAL A 114 3.72 6.49 -12.27
N ARG A 115 3.95 7.39 -13.22
CA ARG A 115 5.20 8.16 -13.35
C ARG A 115 4.91 9.65 -13.47
N THR A 116 5.89 10.46 -13.11
CA THR A 116 5.77 11.92 -13.09
C THR A 116 6.97 12.60 -13.74
N ARG A 117 6.80 13.81 -14.25
CA ARG A 117 7.88 14.69 -14.73
C ARG A 117 7.64 16.11 -14.25
N LEU A 118 8.65 16.96 -14.32
CA LEU A 118 8.57 18.35 -13.88
C LEU A 118 8.83 19.30 -15.06
N PHE A 119 8.40 20.55 -14.93
CA PHE A 119 8.87 21.62 -15.82
C PHE A 119 10.29 22.04 -15.45
N PHE A 120 11.12 22.38 -16.44
CA PHE A 120 12.39 23.07 -16.20
C PHE A 120 12.15 24.49 -15.68
N PHE A 121 11.08 25.15 -16.14
CA PHE A 121 10.68 26.50 -15.75
C PHE A 121 9.30 26.46 -15.08
N ALA A 122 9.27 26.18 -13.77
CA ALA A 122 8.02 26.03 -13.01
C ALA A 122 7.12 27.29 -13.02
N GLU A 123 7.72 28.46 -13.22
CA GLU A 123 7.03 29.76 -13.33
C GLU A 123 6.05 29.87 -14.52
N HIS A 124 6.11 28.94 -15.48
CA HIS A 124 5.24 28.92 -16.67
C HIS A 124 4.15 27.85 -16.64
N GLU A 125 3.94 27.18 -15.51
CA GLU A 125 2.99 26.07 -15.36
C GLU A 125 1.56 26.40 -15.85
N GLN A 126 1.06 27.61 -15.55
CA GLN A 126 -0.28 28.04 -15.98
C GLN A 126 -0.43 28.13 -17.51
N ARG A 127 0.65 28.51 -18.21
CA ARG A 127 0.68 28.61 -19.68
C ARG A 127 0.87 27.24 -20.33
N CYS A 128 1.60 26.35 -19.67
CA CYS A 128 1.90 24.99 -20.14
C CYS A 128 0.91 23.94 -19.61
N SER A 129 -0.29 24.35 -19.20
CA SER A 129 -1.31 23.49 -18.58
C SER A 129 -1.81 22.33 -19.45
N HIS A 130 -1.58 22.41 -20.76
CA HIS A 130 -1.88 21.34 -21.72
C HIS A 130 -0.87 20.18 -21.68
N ILE A 131 0.25 20.34 -20.97
CA ILE A 131 1.29 19.31 -20.87
C ILE A 131 1.04 18.44 -19.63
N ALA A 132 0.86 17.14 -19.85
CA ALA A 132 0.70 16.18 -18.77
C ALA A 132 2.00 16.01 -17.96
N LEU A 133 1.95 16.26 -16.66
CA LEU A 133 3.06 16.05 -15.72
C LEU A 133 3.00 14.69 -15.01
N GLN A 134 1.90 13.96 -15.16
CA GLN A 134 1.69 12.64 -14.57
C GLN A 134 1.09 11.72 -15.62
N GLU A 135 1.52 10.46 -15.61
CA GLU A 135 1.03 9.41 -16.49
C GLU A 135 0.66 8.18 -15.65
N LYS A 136 -0.42 7.50 -16.04
CA LYS A 136 -0.91 6.28 -15.39
C LYS A 136 -0.98 5.16 -16.43
N ASP A 137 -0.58 3.97 -16.02
CA ASP A 137 -0.62 2.78 -16.86
C ASP A 137 -1.13 1.59 -16.06
N ASN A 138 -1.86 0.70 -16.71
CA ASN A 138 -2.38 -0.52 -16.08
C ASN A 138 -1.28 -1.56 -16.00
N CYS A 139 -1.21 -2.29 -14.89
CA CYS A 139 -0.32 -3.42 -14.71
C CYS A 139 -1.13 -4.66 -14.36
N ILE A 140 -0.80 -5.77 -14.99
CA ILE A 140 -1.42 -7.08 -14.73
C ILE A 140 -0.36 -7.94 -14.07
N LEU A 141 -0.60 -8.35 -12.84
CA LEU A 141 0.23 -9.27 -12.08
C LEU A 141 -0.41 -10.67 -12.06
N GLN A 142 0.35 -11.66 -11.59
CA GLN A 142 -0.16 -13.04 -11.46
C GLN A 142 -1.43 -13.04 -10.62
N SER A 143 -2.39 -13.90 -10.98
CA SER A 143 -3.68 -13.87 -10.32
C SER A 143 -3.57 -14.34 -8.88
N CYS A 144 -4.09 -13.55 -7.93
CA CYS A 144 -4.12 -13.97 -6.53
C CYS A 144 -4.87 -15.31 -6.40
N ARG A 145 -5.89 -15.55 -7.23
CA ARG A 145 -6.68 -16.79 -7.16
C ARG A 145 -5.86 -18.07 -7.36
N ARG A 146 -5.03 -18.16 -8.40
CA ARG A 146 -4.19 -19.35 -8.63
C ARG A 146 -3.12 -19.51 -7.55
N PHE A 147 -2.59 -18.40 -7.05
CA PHE A 147 -1.60 -18.41 -5.98
C PHE A 147 -2.22 -18.87 -4.63
N LEU A 148 -3.41 -18.37 -4.30
CA LEU A 148 -4.15 -18.74 -3.08
C LEU A 148 -4.59 -20.21 -3.10
N GLU A 149 -4.98 -20.75 -4.26
CA GLU A 149 -5.37 -22.16 -4.41
C GLU A 149 -4.17 -23.13 -4.28
N GLN A 150 -2.98 -22.74 -4.73
CA GLN A 150 -1.77 -23.58 -4.63
C GLN A 150 -1.13 -23.58 -3.24
N ASN A 151 -1.33 -22.52 -2.46
CA ASN A 151 -0.71 -22.33 -1.15
C ASN A 151 -1.73 -22.33 -0.01
N SER A 152 -2.95 -22.81 -0.25
CA SER A 152 -4.06 -22.74 0.71
C SER A 152 -3.71 -23.36 2.06
N GLU A 153 -3.06 -24.52 2.07
CA GLU A 153 -2.68 -25.21 3.32
C GLU A 153 -1.75 -24.37 4.20
N GLU A 154 -0.76 -23.68 3.62
CA GLU A 154 0.14 -22.79 4.36
C GLU A 154 -0.60 -21.54 4.84
N ILE A 155 -1.37 -20.92 3.95
CA ILE A 155 -2.10 -19.68 4.22
C ILE A 155 -3.07 -19.88 5.39
N CYS A 156 -3.86 -20.95 5.37
CA CYS A 156 -4.90 -21.18 6.37
C CYS A 156 -4.32 -21.58 7.74
N GLN A 157 -3.03 -21.90 7.84
CA GLN A 157 -2.36 -22.17 9.12
C GLN A 157 -1.75 -20.91 9.75
N GLU A 158 -1.57 -19.83 8.99
CA GLU A 158 -1.02 -18.59 9.53
C GLU A 158 -1.96 -17.96 10.59
N PRO A 159 -1.43 -17.31 11.63
CA PRO A 159 -2.26 -16.63 12.63
C PRO A 159 -2.95 -15.39 12.04
N LYS A 160 -3.96 -14.82 12.68
CA LYS A 160 -4.42 -13.48 12.28
C LYS A 160 -3.32 -12.43 12.50
N GLU A 161 -3.10 -11.59 11.50
CA GLU A 161 -2.23 -10.43 11.63
C GLU A 161 -2.93 -9.14 11.19
N GLU A 162 -3.28 -8.30 12.17
CA GLU A 162 -3.89 -6.98 11.92
C GLU A 162 -2.98 -6.05 11.11
N GLY A 163 -1.69 -6.35 10.99
CA GLY A 163 -0.71 -5.48 10.35
C GLY A 163 -0.29 -4.32 11.25
N GLN A 164 0.46 -3.36 10.70
CA GLN A 164 1.10 -2.31 11.49
C GLN A 164 0.79 -0.88 11.05
N CYS A 165 -0.20 -0.72 10.18
CA CYS A 165 -0.64 0.58 9.68
C CYS A 165 -1.75 1.17 10.57
N GLY A 166 -2.37 2.27 10.13
CA GLY A 166 -3.39 3.00 10.89
C GLY A 166 -4.79 2.97 10.27
N GLY A 167 -5.01 2.17 9.22
CA GLY A 167 -6.32 2.01 8.62
C GLY A 167 -7.22 1.09 9.43
N THR A 168 -8.50 1.04 9.09
CA THR A 168 -9.46 0.10 9.66
C THR A 168 -10.20 -0.53 8.50
N PHE A 169 -9.72 -1.70 8.08
CA PHE A 169 -10.26 -2.46 6.96
C PHE A 169 -10.80 -3.79 7.49
N PRO A 170 -12.13 -3.99 7.56
CA PRO A 170 -12.70 -5.27 7.95
C PRO A 170 -12.24 -6.37 6.99
N ARG A 171 -11.66 -7.45 7.52
CA ARG A 171 -11.22 -8.63 6.76
C ARG A 171 -11.63 -9.91 7.47
N TYR A 172 -11.53 -11.04 6.79
CA TYR A 172 -11.73 -12.38 7.36
C TYR A 172 -10.41 -13.13 7.43
N TRP A 173 -10.19 -13.90 8.48
CA TRP A 173 -9.08 -14.84 8.59
C TRP A 173 -9.61 -16.22 8.96
N PHE A 174 -8.91 -17.27 8.60
CA PHE A 174 -9.25 -18.63 8.96
C PHE A 174 -8.63 -19.01 10.29
N ASN A 175 -9.48 -19.24 11.29
CA ASN A 175 -9.07 -19.76 12.58
C ASN A 175 -8.95 -21.29 12.48
N HIS A 176 -7.72 -21.79 12.37
CA HIS A 176 -7.46 -23.23 12.26
C HIS A 176 -7.82 -24.01 13.54
N GLU A 177 -7.76 -23.39 14.72
CA GLU A 177 -8.17 -24.03 15.99
C GLU A 177 -9.67 -24.29 16.02
N LYS A 178 -10.46 -23.36 15.48
CA LYS A 178 -11.92 -23.45 15.42
C LYS A 178 -12.47 -23.99 14.09
N GLN A 179 -11.59 -24.22 13.10
CA GLN A 179 -11.95 -24.57 11.72
C GLN A 179 -12.99 -23.61 11.13
N LYS A 180 -12.84 -22.29 11.36
CA LYS A 180 -13.84 -21.28 11.00
C LYS A 180 -13.23 -19.96 10.55
N CYS A 181 -13.82 -19.35 9.53
CA CYS A 181 -13.53 -17.97 9.12
C CYS A 181 -14.12 -16.96 10.11
N GLU A 182 -13.28 -16.11 10.70
CA GLU A 182 -13.67 -15.08 11.66
C GLU A 182 -13.28 -13.69 11.14
N ARG A 183 -14.08 -12.67 11.45
CA ARG A 183 -13.78 -11.28 11.06
C ARG A 183 -12.71 -10.68 11.99
N PHE A 184 -11.81 -9.89 11.43
CA PHE A 184 -10.84 -9.10 12.18
C PHE A 184 -10.57 -7.75 11.49
N THR A 185 -9.80 -6.87 12.14
CA THR A 185 -9.44 -5.55 11.60
C THR A 185 -8.06 -5.60 10.99
N TYR A 186 -7.99 -5.43 9.67
CA TYR A 186 -6.72 -5.18 8.99
C TYR A 186 -6.40 -3.69 9.00
N THR A 187 -5.14 -3.36 9.26
CA THR A 187 -4.68 -1.98 9.39
C THR A 187 -4.21 -1.36 8.08
N GLY A 188 -4.20 -2.11 6.97
CA GLY A 188 -3.91 -1.61 5.63
C GLY A 188 -2.46 -1.77 5.18
N CYS A 189 -1.57 -2.31 6.00
CA CYS A 189 -0.24 -2.72 5.55
C CYS A 189 0.39 -3.76 6.48
N LYS A 190 1.37 -4.49 5.92
CA LYS A 190 1.93 -5.72 6.53
C LYS A 190 0.79 -6.68 6.88
N GLY A 191 0.96 -7.63 7.78
CA GLY A 191 0.04 -8.76 7.88
C GLY A 191 0.48 -9.90 6.98
N ASN A 192 -0.27 -10.99 7.06
CA ASN A 192 0.05 -12.23 6.38
C ASN A 192 -1.05 -12.64 5.40
N ARG A 193 -0.92 -13.83 4.82
CA ARG A 193 -1.75 -14.28 3.70
C ARG A 193 -3.12 -14.77 4.19
N ASN A 194 -3.27 -15.08 5.48
CA ASN A 194 -4.55 -15.47 6.09
C ASN A 194 -5.49 -14.28 6.31
N GLN A 195 -5.79 -13.57 5.23
CA GLN A 195 -6.55 -12.34 5.23
C GLN A 195 -7.34 -12.19 3.93
N PHE A 196 -8.66 -12.32 4.03
CA PHE A 196 -9.60 -12.34 2.91
C PHE A 196 -10.57 -11.17 3.00
N GLU A 197 -11.07 -10.71 1.87
CA GLU A 197 -12.04 -9.60 1.83
C GLU A 197 -13.41 -10.04 2.33
N THR A 198 -13.81 -11.26 1.97
CA THR A 198 -15.13 -11.81 2.26
C THR A 198 -15.04 -13.13 3.01
N GLU A 199 -16.10 -13.47 3.74
CA GLU A 199 -16.20 -14.77 4.42
C GLU A 199 -16.19 -15.93 3.42
N ASP A 200 -16.84 -15.74 2.27
CA ASP A 200 -16.90 -16.75 1.19
C ASP A 200 -15.53 -17.01 0.57
N GLU A 201 -14.73 -15.96 0.35
CA GLU A 201 -13.37 -16.12 -0.12
C GLU A 201 -12.53 -16.92 0.87
N CYS A 202 -12.62 -16.59 2.17
CA CYS A 202 -11.95 -17.35 3.22
C CYS A 202 -12.39 -18.83 3.24
N LYS A 203 -13.69 -19.10 3.17
CA LYS A 203 -14.22 -20.48 3.18
C LYS A 203 -13.80 -21.25 1.93
N ARG A 204 -13.86 -20.63 0.75
CA ARG A 204 -13.45 -21.25 -0.51
C ARG A 204 -11.96 -21.62 -0.51
N VAL A 205 -11.11 -20.83 0.15
CA VAL A 205 -9.67 -21.09 0.24
C VAL A 205 -9.36 -22.11 1.33
N CYS A 206 -10.01 -22.03 2.50
CA CYS A 206 -9.60 -22.77 3.70
C CYS A 206 -10.51 -23.91 4.15
N VAL A 207 -11.74 -24.02 3.63
CA VAL A 207 -12.70 -25.06 4.03
C VAL A 207 -12.85 -26.09 2.91
N PRO A 208 -12.37 -27.33 3.10
CA PRO A 208 -12.51 -28.40 2.11
C PRO A 208 -13.99 -28.68 1.81
N GLY A 209 -14.33 -28.77 0.52
CA GLY A 209 -15.70 -29.09 0.08
C GLY A 209 -16.71 -27.96 0.24
N TYR A 210 -16.27 -26.73 0.54
CA TYR A 210 -17.14 -25.56 0.49
C TYR A 210 -17.48 -25.21 -0.96
N GLU A 211 -18.70 -25.56 -1.38
CA GLU A 211 -19.28 -25.05 -2.62
C GLU A 211 -20.24 -23.90 -2.30
N ILE A 212 -20.16 -22.84 -3.10
CA ILE A 212 -21.10 -21.73 -3.00
C ILE A 212 -22.46 -22.25 -3.48
N GLU A 213 -23.44 -22.38 -2.58
CA GLU A 213 -24.83 -22.56 -3.00
C GLU A 213 -25.19 -21.38 -3.90
N LYS A 214 -25.39 -21.66 -5.20
CA LYS A 214 -25.82 -20.67 -6.19
C LYS A 214 -27.27 -20.25 -5.91
N SER A 215 -27.50 -19.51 -4.84
CA SER A 215 -28.83 -18.97 -4.53
C SER A 215 -28.79 -17.79 -3.57
N SER A 216 -27.92 -16.81 -3.83
CA SER A 216 -28.22 -15.38 -3.60
C SER A 216 -27.07 -14.50 -4.06
N ILE A 217 -27.21 -13.88 -5.23
CA ILE A 217 -26.61 -12.57 -5.45
C ILE A 217 -27.70 -11.55 -5.13
N PRO A 218 -27.47 -10.64 -4.17
CA PRO A 218 -27.89 -9.26 -4.40
C PRO A 218 -26.80 -8.23 -4.05
N ASN A 219 -26.47 -7.40 -5.06
CA ASN A 219 -26.02 -6.00 -5.00
C ASN A 219 -24.73 -5.66 -4.22
N HIS A 220 -23.60 -5.27 -4.84
CA HIS A 220 -23.40 -4.09 -5.69
C HIS A 220 -24.25 -2.87 -5.29
N GLN A 221 -23.60 -1.84 -4.72
CA GLN A 221 -24.09 -0.49 -4.36
C GLN A 221 -24.78 -0.34 -2.98
N LEU A 222 -24.07 0.28 -2.04
CA LEU A 222 -24.65 1.09 -0.96
C LEU A 222 -23.98 2.47 -0.94
N ILE A 223 -24.29 3.25 -1.97
CA ILE A 223 -24.42 4.71 -1.88
C ILE A 223 -25.78 5.00 -2.52
N ASP A 224 -26.59 5.80 -1.84
CA ASP A 224 -27.95 6.25 -2.20
C ASP A 224 -29.14 5.30 -1.96
N GLU A 225 -29.58 5.15 -0.70
CA GLU A 225 -31.04 5.08 -0.42
C GLU A 225 -31.49 5.31 1.04
N PHE A 226 -30.75 6.06 1.87
CA PHE A 226 -31.32 6.59 3.12
C PHE A 226 -30.99 8.07 3.25
N GLY A 227 -32.02 8.89 3.08
CA GLY A 227 -32.00 10.32 3.37
C GLY A 227 -31.76 10.64 4.85
N PRO A 228 -31.78 11.94 5.22
CA PRO A 228 -31.28 12.43 6.49
C PRO A 228 -32.24 12.06 7.61
N ALA A 229 -31.88 11.09 8.43
CA ALA A 229 -32.51 10.88 9.72
C ALA A 229 -31.47 11.16 10.82
N GLU A 230 -31.65 12.27 11.53
CA GLU A 230 -30.91 12.55 12.74
C GLU A 230 -31.22 11.48 13.80
N VAL A 231 -30.18 10.78 14.25
CA VAL A 231 -30.28 9.89 15.40
C VAL A 231 -30.03 10.73 16.65
N ASN A 232 -31.11 11.02 17.40
CA ASN A 232 -31.06 11.67 18.72
C ASN A 232 -30.85 10.58 19.79
N ASP A 233 -29.65 10.53 20.38
CA ASP A 233 -29.24 9.61 21.43
C ASP A 233 -29.53 10.13 22.86
N GLY A 234 -30.34 11.20 22.99
CA GLY A 234 -30.93 11.61 24.26
C GLY A 234 -29.95 12.10 25.33
N GLY A 235 -28.73 12.50 24.95
CA GLY A 235 -27.73 13.04 25.87
C GLY A 235 -27.11 14.34 25.35
N ASP A 236 -26.91 15.31 26.24
CA ASP A 236 -26.24 16.55 25.90
C ASP A 236 -24.77 16.29 25.50
N PRO A 237 -24.26 16.88 24.39
CA PRO A 237 -22.88 16.68 23.95
C PRO A 237 -21.87 17.18 24.98
N VAL A 238 -21.06 16.28 25.55
CA VAL A 238 -20.03 16.65 26.54
C VAL A 238 -18.72 17.08 25.83
N PRO A 239 -18.08 18.19 26.24
CA PRO A 239 -16.77 18.59 25.71
C PRO A 239 -15.67 17.58 26.08
N CYS A 240 -15.03 16.99 25.07
CA CYS A 240 -13.94 16.03 25.20
C CYS A 240 -12.62 16.79 25.44
N GLU A 241 -12.12 16.90 26.67
CA GLU A 241 -10.75 17.40 26.97
C GLU A 241 -9.75 16.24 27.11
N MET A 242 -8.49 16.39 26.69
CA MET A 242 -7.44 15.37 26.80
C MET A 242 -6.38 15.77 27.82
N ASN A 243 -5.73 14.80 28.46
CA ASN A 243 -4.52 15.00 29.25
C ASN A 243 -3.29 15.19 28.35
N GLU A 244 -2.18 15.67 28.93
CA GLU A 244 -0.89 15.73 28.26
C GLU A 244 -0.36 14.33 27.89
N TRP A 245 0.52 14.29 26.89
CA TRP A 245 1.15 13.06 26.43
C TRP A 245 2.22 12.57 27.40
N SER A 246 2.34 11.24 27.53
CA SER A 246 3.47 10.61 28.20
C SER A 246 4.79 10.90 27.45
N PRO A 247 5.94 10.75 28.13
CA PRO A 247 7.22 10.62 27.43
C PRO A 247 7.21 9.45 26.45
N TRP A 248 8.09 9.52 25.45
CA TRP A 248 8.28 8.43 24.49
C TRP A 248 8.97 7.23 25.14
N THR A 249 8.54 6.03 24.77
CA THR A 249 9.27 4.79 25.13
C THR A 249 10.61 4.69 24.41
N HIS A 250 11.46 3.76 24.85
CA HIS A 250 12.62 3.34 24.07
C HIS A 250 12.21 2.71 22.73
N CYS A 251 13.15 2.65 21.79
CA CYS A 251 12.92 2.06 20.49
C CYS A 251 12.59 0.56 20.66
N SER A 252 11.58 0.08 19.94
CA SER A 252 11.08 -1.30 20.06
C SER A 252 12.07 -2.38 19.63
N VAL A 253 13.20 -1.99 19.03
CA VAL A 253 14.24 -2.89 18.53
C VAL A 253 15.62 -2.40 18.96
N THR A 254 16.58 -3.32 19.03
CA THR A 254 17.98 -3.04 19.39
C THR A 254 18.88 -2.81 18.18
N CYS A 255 18.49 -3.29 16.99
CA CYS A 255 19.13 -3.04 15.69
C CYS A 255 18.09 -2.65 14.62
N GLY A 256 18.50 -1.90 13.60
CA GLY A 256 17.65 -1.48 12.50
C GLY A 256 16.63 -0.40 12.87
N ARG A 257 15.54 -0.34 12.10
CA ARG A 257 14.45 0.63 12.29
C ARG A 257 13.38 0.03 13.21
N GLY A 258 13.11 0.67 14.34
CA GLY A 258 12.03 0.33 15.26
C GLY A 258 11.02 1.45 15.44
N LYS A 259 10.20 1.34 16.49
CA LYS A 259 9.18 2.34 16.84
C LYS A 259 9.24 2.67 18.32
N LYS A 260 8.98 3.93 18.65
CA LYS A 260 8.71 4.39 20.02
C LYS A 260 7.26 4.85 20.10
N THR A 261 6.64 4.68 21.27
CA THR A 261 5.23 4.99 21.49
C THR A 261 5.08 5.98 22.65
N ARG A 262 4.05 6.82 22.62
CA ARG A 262 3.56 7.61 23.77
C ARG A 262 2.04 7.58 23.84
N THR A 263 1.47 7.79 25.02
CA THR A 263 0.02 7.69 25.26
C THR A 263 -0.52 8.91 26.02
N ARG A 264 -1.82 9.19 25.85
CA ARG A 264 -2.58 10.17 26.64
C ARG A 264 -4.01 9.67 26.85
N GLN A 265 -4.71 10.25 27.83
CA GLN A 265 -6.07 9.85 28.20
C GLN A 265 -7.05 11.01 28.11
N ILE A 266 -8.35 10.71 28.04
CA ILE A 266 -9.42 11.70 28.10
C ILE A 266 -9.54 12.19 29.55
N LYS A 267 -9.63 13.49 29.74
CA LYS A 267 -9.78 14.15 31.03
C LYS A 267 -11.25 14.04 31.46
N VAL A 268 -11.52 13.19 32.45
CA VAL A 268 -12.88 13.00 32.99
C VAL A 268 -13.01 13.84 34.26
N THR A 269 -13.89 14.85 34.25
CA THR A 269 -14.26 15.60 35.46
C THR A 269 -15.39 14.87 36.20
N ILE A 270 -15.23 14.69 37.51
CA ILE A 270 -16.06 13.82 38.37
C ILE A 270 -17.48 14.37 38.63
N SER A 271 -17.90 15.49 38.03
CA SER A 271 -19.22 16.08 38.30
C SER A 271 -20.41 15.33 37.68
N THR A 272 -20.21 14.42 36.72
CA THR A 272 -21.29 13.75 35.98
C THR A 272 -21.69 12.36 36.50
N ILE A 273 -21.06 11.85 37.56
CA ILE A 273 -21.34 10.48 38.08
C ILE A 273 -22.51 10.46 39.10
N LEU A 274 -22.94 11.61 39.63
CA LEU A 274 -23.91 11.65 40.74
C LEU A 274 -25.40 11.66 40.32
N ASP A 275 -25.74 12.01 39.08
CA ASP A 275 -27.15 12.11 38.67
C ASP A 275 -27.80 10.79 38.20
N TYR A 276 -26.99 9.77 37.86
CA TYR A 276 -27.52 8.46 37.42
C TYR A 276 -27.92 7.50 38.55
N ARG A 277 -27.90 7.93 39.80
CA ARG A 277 -28.33 7.12 40.96
C ARG A 277 -29.67 7.53 41.58
N LYS A 278 -30.41 8.46 40.96
CA LYS A 278 -31.76 8.83 41.40
C LYS A 278 -32.70 9.01 40.20
N ALA A 279 -33.16 7.90 39.62
CA ALA A 279 -34.41 7.81 38.89
C ALA A 279 -34.88 6.36 38.92
#